data_AF-A0A6P0W296-F1
#
_entry.id   AF-A0A6P0W296-F1
#
_cell.length_a   1.000
_cell.length_b   1.000
_cell.length_c   1.000
_cell.angle_alpha   90.00
_cell.angle_beta   90.00
_cell.angle_gamma   90.00
#
_symmetry.space_group_name_H-M   'P 1'
#
loop_
_entity.id
_entity.type
_entity.pdbx_description
1 polymer ?
#
loop_
_entity_poly.entity_id
_entity_poly.type
_entity_poly.pdbx_seq_one_letter_code
_entity_poly.pdbx_strand_id
1 'polypeptide(L)'
;MEWKWSKANEKSLAQFVSDRTVELLKLSTSPFDLVQTPDGRLKLVQNIYEQLLRQGIQYAYEKYHPEVETQRIRTPAEVLKTPGEGTCLDLALLFCGLCFGYELLPLLIVIEGHALAAVSLNHKRQEWNGFARDRNLFNSTELFRGDENHRELQKLIEDGAYVAVECTGFAHTQSFTGSMPEAVGRTTQGTLTFERAIAAGREQLENSGREFQFAIDIAVAHYNWKIEPAALSEQPEQPSQPANPPSAPSPPVTFNISGGNITNLAGSGGIHYQEAPNQIRKIQG
;
A
#
# COMPACT_ATOMS: atom_id res chain seq x y z
N MET A 1 -16.98 0.60 0.53
CA MET A 1 -16.82 1.77 -0.39
C MET A 1 -15.60 1.50 -1.25
N GLU A 2 -15.75 1.49 -2.57
CA GLU A 2 -14.66 1.17 -3.50
C GLU A 2 -13.74 2.38 -3.68
N TRP A 3 -12.43 2.19 -3.48
CA TRP A 3 -11.42 3.21 -3.77
C TRP A 3 -11.19 3.27 -5.29
N LYS A 4 -11.90 4.19 -5.96
CA LYS A 4 -11.84 4.38 -7.41
C LYS A 4 -11.39 5.80 -7.73
N TRP A 5 -10.30 5.93 -8.46
CA TRP A 5 -9.76 7.19 -8.93
C TRP A 5 -10.23 7.49 -10.35
N SER A 6 -10.64 8.74 -10.60
CA SER A 6 -10.90 9.24 -11.96
C SER A 6 -9.67 9.96 -12.48
N LYS A 7 -9.12 9.51 -13.61
CA LYS A 7 -7.93 10.11 -14.26
C LYS A 7 -8.18 11.56 -14.68
N ALA A 8 -9.45 11.96 -14.86
CA ALA A 8 -9.85 13.35 -15.12
C ALA A 8 -9.76 14.27 -13.89
N ASN A 9 -9.65 13.73 -12.68
CA ASN A 9 -9.50 14.48 -11.44
C ASN A 9 -8.22 14.05 -10.71
N GLU A 10 -7.07 14.48 -11.22
CA GLU A 10 -5.75 14.11 -10.69
C GLU A 10 -5.59 14.51 -9.22
N LYS A 11 -6.10 15.68 -8.81
CA LYS A 11 -6.05 16.14 -7.40
C LYS A 11 -6.69 15.15 -6.43
N SER A 12 -7.75 14.46 -6.86
CA SER A 12 -8.45 13.49 -6.01
C SER A 12 -7.59 12.31 -5.57
N LEU A 13 -6.42 12.07 -6.18
CA LEU A 13 -5.46 11.08 -5.66
C LEU A 13 -5.09 11.32 -4.19
N ALA A 14 -5.05 12.59 -3.76
CA ALA A 14 -4.72 12.93 -2.38
C ALA A 14 -5.70 12.33 -1.36
N GLN A 15 -6.93 12.02 -1.75
CA GLN A 15 -7.91 11.38 -0.86
C GLN A 15 -7.48 9.96 -0.46
N PHE A 16 -6.65 9.29 -1.26
CA PHE A 16 -6.18 7.93 -0.97
C PHE A 16 -4.93 7.90 -0.09
N VAL A 17 -4.47 9.08 0.36
CA VAL A 17 -3.40 9.22 1.34
C VAL A 17 -4.02 9.58 2.68
N SER A 18 -3.77 8.78 3.72
CA SER A 18 -4.28 9.03 5.08
C SER A 18 -3.14 8.97 6.09
N ASP A 19 -3.12 9.89 7.04
CA ASP A 19 -2.19 9.81 8.18
C ASP A 19 -2.51 8.66 9.13
N ARG A 20 -3.78 8.22 9.17
CA ARG A 20 -4.21 7.03 9.92
C ARG A 20 -3.62 5.73 9.38
N THR A 21 -2.96 5.73 8.22
CA THR A 21 -2.26 4.54 7.68
C THR A 21 -1.24 3.97 8.68
N VAL A 22 -0.67 4.79 9.58
CA VAL A 22 0.22 4.34 10.65
C VAL A 22 -0.46 3.46 11.71
N GLU A 23 -1.79 3.39 11.73
CA GLU A 23 -2.55 2.45 12.57
C GLU A 23 -2.41 1.01 12.05
N LEU A 24 -2.19 0.83 10.75
CA LEU A 24 -2.06 -0.47 10.08
C LEU A 24 -0.62 -1.00 10.09
N LEU A 25 0.38 -0.11 10.12
CA LEU A 25 1.79 -0.49 10.15
C LEU A 25 2.58 0.40 11.12
N LYS A 26 2.88 -0.15 12.29
CA LYS A 26 3.66 0.53 13.35
C LYS A 26 5.16 0.37 13.12
N LEU A 27 5.90 1.46 13.24
CA LEU A 27 7.36 1.39 13.33
C LEU A 27 7.79 0.95 14.73
N SER A 28 8.89 0.23 14.81
CA SER A 28 9.52 -0.15 16.07
C SER A 28 10.32 0.97 16.74
N THR A 29 10.58 2.06 16.01
CA THR A 29 11.39 3.21 16.48
C THR A 29 10.49 4.41 16.76
N SER A 30 10.82 5.18 17.81
CA SER A 30 10.18 6.46 18.12
C SER A 30 10.36 7.46 16.97
N PRO A 31 9.28 7.87 16.27
CA PRO A 31 9.38 8.83 15.17
C PRO A 31 9.73 10.25 15.65
N PHE A 32 9.38 10.58 16.91
CA PHE A 32 9.51 11.92 17.48
C PHE A 32 10.95 12.41 17.52
N ASP A 33 11.89 11.53 17.85
CA ASP A 33 13.31 11.88 17.96
C ASP A 33 13.97 12.04 16.58
N LEU A 34 13.47 11.29 15.60
CA LEU A 34 14.02 11.27 14.25
C LEU A 34 13.54 12.46 13.41
N VAL A 35 12.27 12.86 13.52
CA VAL A 35 11.69 13.85 12.59
C VAL A 35 12.27 15.27 12.73
N GLN A 36 13.00 15.57 13.81
CA GLN A 36 13.47 16.94 14.12
C GLN A 36 14.63 17.41 13.25
N THR A 37 15.42 16.50 12.68
CA THR A 37 16.63 16.84 11.90
C THR A 37 16.56 16.28 10.49
N PRO A 38 17.26 16.85 9.50
CA PRO A 38 17.31 16.28 8.15
C PRO A 38 17.78 14.82 8.11
N ASP A 39 18.89 14.50 8.79
CA ASP A 39 19.42 13.14 8.88
C ASP A 39 18.46 12.19 9.57
N GLY A 40 17.77 12.66 10.62
CA GLY A 40 16.77 11.88 11.32
C GLY A 40 15.54 11.62 10.44
N ARG A 41 15.08 12.60 9.65
CA ARG A 41 14.01 12.41 8.67
C ARG A 41 14.41 11.39 7.62
N LEU A 42 15.63 11.43 7.08
CA LEU A 42 16.11 10.42 6.16
C LEU A 42 16.11 9.01 6.79
N LYS A 43 16.57 8.87 8.04
CA LYS A 43 16.49 7.61 8.79
C LYS A 43 15.05 7.14 9.01
N LEU A 44 14.11 8.06 9.22
CA LEU A 44 12.70 7.73 9.37
C LEU A 44 12.10 7.24 8.05
N VAL A 45 12.42 7.89 6.92
CA VAL A 45 12.06 7.43 5.57
C VAL A 45 12.61 6.02 5.31
N GLN A 46 13.88 5.76 5.66
CA GLN A 46 14.49 4.44 5.58
C GLN A 46 13.73 3.41 6.41
N ASN A 47 13.44 3.73 7.67
CA ASN A 47 12.72 2.83 8.57
C ASN A 47 11.34 2.45 8.02
N ILE A 48 10.61 3.41 7.43
CA ILE A 48 9.31 3.15 6.78
C ILE A 48 9.50 2.19 5.60
N TYR A 49 10.45 2.48 4.71
CA TYR A 49 10.75 1.64 3.55
C TYR A 49 11.10 0.20 3.95
N GLU A 50 11.99 0.03 4.93
CA GLU A 50 12.39 -1.29 5.41
C GLU A 50 11.25 -2.05 6.10
N GLN A 51 10.35 -1.37 6.81
CA GLN A 51 9.19 -2.03 7.40
C GLN A 51 8.21 -2.52 6.33
N LEU A 52 8.01 -1.76 5.25
CA LEU A 52 7.22 -2.19 4.10
C LEU A 52 7.87 -3.39 3.40
N LEU A 53 9.19 -3.38 3.25
CA LEU A 53 9.94 -4.50 2.66
C LEU A 53 9.72 -5.81 3.45
N ARG A 54 9.62 -5.73 4.78
CA ARG A 54 9.33 -6.90 5.64
C ARG A 54 7.90 -7.45 5.49
N GLN A 55 6.96 -6.68 4.91
CA GLN A 55 5.58 -7.15 4.71
C GLN A 55 5.43 -8.16 3.56
N GLY A 56 6.46 -8.34 2.72
CA GLY A 56 6.41 -9.34 1.64
C GLY A 56 5.40 -9.01 0.53
N ILE A 57 5.13 -7.73 0.31
CA ILE A 57 4.16 -7.23 -0.68
C ILE A 57 4.61 -7.65 -2.09
N GLN A 58 3.68 -8.14 -2.91
CA GLN A 58 3.93 -8.49 -4.31
C GLN A 58 3.62 -7.30 -5.22
N TYR A 59 4.42 -7.09 -6.25
CA TYR A 59 4.04 -6.13 -7.28
C TYR A 59 2.94 -6.72 -8.16
N ALA A 60 1.91 -5.92 -8.45
CA ALA A 60 0.87 -6.25 -9.41
C ALA A 60 0.85 -5.22 -10.53
N TYR A 61 0.67 -5.69 -11.77
CA TYR A 61 0.39 -4.80 -12.90
C TYR A 61 -1.02 -4.21 -12.77
N GLU A 62 -1.23 -3.01 -13.31
CA GLU A 62 -2.56 -2.47 -13.51
C GLU A 62 -3.35 -3.47 -14.38
N LYS A 63 -4.47 -3.97 -13.85
CA LYS A 63 -5.33 -4.85 -14.65
C LYS A 63 -5.95 -4.00 -15.75
N TYR A 64 -5.86 -4.47 -16.99
CA TYR A 64 -6.54 -3.82 -18.10
C TYR A 64 -8.03 -3.70 -17.79
N HIS A 65 -8.54 -2.46 -17.74
CA HIS A 65 -9.96 -2.16 -17.60
C HIS A 65 -10.43 -1.39 -18.84
N PRO A 66 -11.55 -1.79 -19.48
CA PRO A 66 -12.08 -1.09 -20.65
C PRO A 66 -12.59 0.33 -20.35
N GLU A 67 -12.80 0.64 -19.06
CA GLU A 67 -13.09 2.00 -18.57
C GLU A 67 -11.80 2.82 -18.47
N VAL A 68 -11.32 3.33 -19.61
CA VAL A 68 -10.06 4.08 -19.75
C VAL A 68 -9.92 5.25 -18.77
N GLU A 69 -11.03 5.79 -18.28
CA GLU A 69 -11.10 7.01 -17.47
C GLU A 69 -10.93 6.80 -15.96
N THR A 70 -10.91 5.55 -15.47
CA THR A 70 -10.86 5.28 -14.03
C THR A 70 -9.91 4.14 -13.69
N GLN A 71 -9.32 4.21 -12.50
CA GLN A 71 -8.42 3.20 -11.97
C GLN A 71 -8.83 2.85 -10.55
N ARG A 72 -8.98 1.56 -10.25
CA ARG A 72 -9.15 1.10 -8.88
C ARG A 72 -7.83 1.26 -8.12
N ILE A 73 -7.91 1.86 -6.94
CA ILE A 73 -6.81 2.00 -5.99
C ILE A 73 -7.03 0.98 -4.88
N ARG A 74 -6.00 0.21 -4.53
CA ARG A 74 -6.07 -0.70 -3.38
C ARG A 74 -5.92 0.11 -2.09
N THR A 75 -6.75 -0.19 -1.10
CA THR A 75 -6.64 0.38 0.24
C THR A 75 -5.32 -0.05 0.90
N PRO A 76 -4.78 0.73 1.86
CA PRO A 76 -3.63 0.30 2.65
C PRO A 76 -3.79 -1.08 3.29
N ALA A 77 -4.98 -1.42 3.77
CA ALA A 77 -5.27 -2.73 4.37
C ALA A 77 -5.20 -3.88 3.34
N GLU A 78 -5.65 -3.65 2.10
CA GLU A 78 -5.51 -4.63 1.01
C GLU A 78 -4.04 -4.83 0.60
N VAL A 79 -3.27 -3.74 0.48
CA VAL A 79 -1.85 -3.81 0.11
C VAL A 79 -1.01 -4.47 1.20
N LEU A 80 -1.33 -4.24 2.47
CA LEU A 80 -0.62 -4.80 3.64
C LEU A 80 -1.10 -6.21 4.05
N LYS A 81 -2.09 -6.79 3.36
CA LYS A 81 -2.54 -8.17 3.64
C LYS A 81 -1.39 -9.17 3.41
N THR A 82 -1.53 -10.41 3.87
CA THR A 82 -0.56 -11.49 3.58
C THR A 82 -1.22 -12.63 2.79
N PRO A 83 -0.79 -12.91 1.53
CA PRO A 83 0.05 -12.05 0.71
C PRO A 83 -0.72 -10.78 0.29
N GLY A 84 0.00 -9.67 0.22
CA GLY A 84 -0.51 -8.37 -0.19
C GLY A 84 0.06 -8.02 -1.54
N GLU A 85 -0.64 -7.17 -2.30
CA GLU A 85 -0.17 -6.75 -3.62
C GLU A 85 -0.52 -5.29 -3.92
N GLY A 86 0.26 -4.65 -4.78
CA GLY A 86 0.03 -3.28 -5.20
C GLY A 86 0.68 -2.92 -6.53
N THR A 87 0.06 -1.98 -7.25
CA THR A 87 0.65 -1.28 -8.41
C THR A 87 1.63 -0.20 -7.95
N CYS A 88 2.40 0.39 -8.87
CA CYS A 88 3.28 1.53 -8.53
C CYS A 88 2.52 2.66 -7.82
N LEU A 89 1.28 2.93 -8.23
CA LEU A 89 0.44 3.95 -7.63
C LEU A 89 -0.04 3.55 -6.22
N ASP A 90 -0.52 2.31 -6.04
CA ASP A 90 -0.94 1.82 -4.71
C ASP A 90 0.22 1.92 -3.70
N LEU A 91 1.42 1.53 -4.12
CA LEU A 91 2.63 1.51 -3.28
C LEU A 91 3.09 2.94 -2.96
N ALA A 92 3.07 3.86 -3.93
CA ALA A 92 3.41 5.26 -3.71
C ALA A 92 2.43 5.94 -2.74
N LEU A 93 1.12 5.68 -2.88
CA LEU A 93 0.09 6.21 -1.99
C LEU A 93 0.23 5.67 -0.56
N LEU A 94 0.46 4.36 -0.40
CA LEU A 94 0.72 3.72 0.88
C LEU A 94 1.95 4.34 1.57
N PHE A 95 3.05 4.51 0.82
CA PHE A 95 4.27 5.11 1.34
C PHE A 95 4.05 6.56 1.77
N CYS A 96 3.32 7.36 0.97
CA CYS A 96 2.94 8.71 1.33
C CYS A 96 2.09 8.74 2.61
N GLY A 97 1.12 7.83 2.77
CA GLY A 97 0.27 7.77 3.97
C GLY A 97 1.08 7.51 5.24
N LEU A 98 2.02 6.56 5.17
CA LEU A 98 2.93 6.28 6.29
C LEU A 98 3.84 7.47 6.59
N CYS A 99 4.45 8.08 5.57
CA CYS A 99 5.28 9.26 5.76
C CYS A 99 4.49 10.39 6.44
N PHE A 100 3.29 10.68 5.92
CA PHE A 100 2.43 11.74 6.43
C PHE A 100 1.99 11.50 7.88
N GLY A 101 1.60 10.27 8.22
CA GLY A 101 1.24 9.92 9.60
C GLY A 101 2.42 9.86 10.59
N TYR A 102 3.65 9.76 10.09
CA TYR A 102 4.88 9.91 10.88
C TYR A 102 5.48 11.32 10.82
N GLU A 103 4.64 12.32 10.58
CA GLU A 103 4.99 13.74 10.59
C GLU A 103 6.03 14.18 9.54
N LEU A 104 6.20 13.41 8.47
CA LEU A 104 6.98 13.81 7.29
C LEU A 104 6.09 14.53 6.27
N LEU A 105 6.72 15.19 5.29
CA LEU A 105 6.05 15.89 4.18
C LEU A 105 6.30 15.16 2.85
N PRO A 106 5.44 14.19 2.51
CA PRO A 106 5.54 13.48 1.24
C PRO A 106 4.91 14.26 0.08
N LEU A 107 5.49 14.07 -1.10
CA LEU A 107 4.94 14.39 -2.40
C LEU A 107 4.61 13.08 -3.11
N LEU A 108 3.39 12.95 -3.62
CA LEU A 108 3.07 11.94 -4.62
C LEU A 108 3.50 12.45 -5.98
N ILE A 109 4.29 11.69 -6.73
CA ILE A 109 4.75 12.07 -8.07
C ILE A 109 4.21 11.08 -9.08
N VAL A 110 3.63 11.60 -10.15
CA VAL A 110 3.15 10.82 -11.29
C VAL A 110 3.94 11.22 -12.53
N ILE A 111 4.51 10.22 -13.19
CA ILE A 111 5.16 10.34 -14.49
C ILE A 111 4.45 9.40 -15.47
N GLU A 112 4.78 9.46 -16.75
CA GLU A 112 4.16 8.61 -17.75
C GLU A 112 4.32 7.11 -17.40
N GLY A 113 3.18 6.45 -17.18
CA GLY A 113 3.10 5.03 -16.89
C GLY A 113 3.67 4.60 -15.53
N HIS A 114 3.99 5.53 -14.62
CA HIS A 114 4.61 5.19 -13.34
C HIS A 114 4.31 6.20 -12.23
N ALA A 115 4.48 5.78 -10.97
CA ALA A 115 4.30 6.64 -9.81
C ALA A 115 5.37 6.34 -8.76
N LEU A 116 5.82 7.40 -8.08
CA LEU A 116 6.83 7.36 -7.03
C LEU A 116 6.51 8.41 -5.96
N ALA A 117 7.33 8.47 -4.91
CA ALA A 117 7.19 9.48 -3.87
C ALA A 117 8.48 10.30 -3.72
N ALA A 118 8.35 11.53 -3.25
CA ALA A 118 9.47 12.25 -2.66
C ALA A 118 9.11 12.71 -1.24
N VAL A 119 10.09 12.88 -0.36
CA VAL A 119 9.85 13.30 1.02
C VAL A 119 10.77 14.46 1.37
N SER A 120 10.22 15.51 1.97
CA SER A 120 11.03 16.64 2.42
C SER A 120 11.97 16.21 3.54
N LEU A 121 13.26 16.52 3.36
CA LEU A 121 14.28 16.37 4.39
C LEU A 121 14.54 17.68 5.12
N ASN A 122 14.00 18.82 4.66
CA ASN A 122 14.16 20.10 5.34
C ASN A 122 13.02 20.41 6.30
N HIS A 123 11.80 19.95 6.00
CA HIS A 123 10.59 20.33 6.71
C HIS A 123 9.81 19.12 7.22
N LYS A 124 9.18 19.26 8.37
CA LYS A 124 8.21 18.28 8.91
C LYS A 124 6.77 18.72 8.64
N ARG A 125 5.80 17.83 8.83
CA ARG A 125 4.37 18.07 8.54
C ARG A 125 3.83 19.35 9.14
N GLN A 126 4.23 19.67 10.37
CA GLN A 126 3.81 20.87 11.10
C GLN A 126 4.25 22.18 10.43
N GLU A 127 5.25 22.12 9.56
CA GLU A 127 5.86 23.26 8.85
C GLU A 127 5.36 23.36 7.40
N TRP A 128 4.28 22.64 7.05
CA TRP A 128 3.78 22.53 5.67
C TRP A 128 3.51 23.88 4.99
N ASN A 129 3.06 24.88 5.75
CA ASN A 129 2.71 26.23 5.30
C ASN A 129 3.83 27.25 5.52
N GLY A 130 5.06 26.80 5.76
CA GLY A 130 6.22 27.68 5.90
C GLY A 130 6.50 28.48 4.62
N PHE A 131 7.16 29.64 4.80
CA PHE A 131 7.54 30.55 3.71
C PHE A 131 8.94 30.28 3.15
N ALA A 132 9.57 29.16 3.52
CA ALA A 132 10.85 28.77 2.96
C ALA A 132 10.74 28.60 1.43
N ARG A 133 11.83 28.89 0.71
CA ARG A 133 11.85 28.91 -0.76
C ARG A 133 11.35 27.59 -1.35
N ASP A 134 11.85 26.48 -0.83
CA ASP A 134 11.49 25.11 -1.24
C ASP A 134 10.02 24.78 -0.97
N ARG A 135 9.41 25.36 0.07
CA ARG A 135 7.97 25.19 0.37
C ARG A 135 7.07 26.04 -0.50
N ASN A 136 7.47 27.27 -0.82
CA ASN A 136 6.65 28.19 -1.63
C ASN A 136 6.34 27.64 -3.02
N LEU A 137 7.18 26.75 -3.56
CA LEU A 137 6.93 26.05 -4.82
C LEU A 137 5.62 25.24 -4.83
N PHE A 138 5.18 24.76 -3.67
CA PHE A 138 3.99 23.92 -3.54
C PHE A 138 2.77 24.67 -3.01
N ASN A 139 2.90 25.96 -2.65
CA ASN A 139 1.82 26.75 -2.04
C ASN A 139 0.73 27.20 -3.04
N SER A 140 0.69 26.62 -4.24
CA SER A 140 -0.31 26.91 -5.27
C SER A 140 -1.66 26.23 -4.99
N THR A 141 -2.73 26.82 -5.51
CA THR A 141 -4.03 26.14 -5.61
C THR A 141 -4.09 25.19 -6.81
N GLU A 142 -3.09 25.21 -7.68
CA GLU A 142 -2.98 24.36 -8.88
C GLU A 142 -2.07 23.16 -8.66
N LEU A 143 -2.20 22.15 -9.51
CA LEU A 143 -1.30 20.99 -9.49
C LEU A 143 0.12 21.41 -9.89
N PHE A 144 1.11 20.84 -9.22
CA PHE A 144 2.52 21.07 -9.53
C PHE A 144 2.90 20.31 -10.81
N ARG A 145 2.94 21.00 -11.96
CA ARG A 145 3.13 20.40 -13.30
C ARG A 145 3.95 21.27 -14.26
N GLY A 146 4.37 20.67 -15.37
CA GLY A 146 5.13 21.33 -16.43
C GLY A 146 6.63 21.39 -16.19
N ASP A 147 7.37 21.65 -17.26
CA ASP A 147 8.84 21.52 -17.30
C ASP A 147 9.59 22.38 -16.29
N GLU A 148 9.11 23.60 -16.00
CA GLU A 148 9.74 24.49 -15.03
C GLU A 148 9.66 23.90 -13.62
N ASN A 149 8.45 23.50 -13.20
CA ASN A 149 8.22 22.85 -11.92
C ASN A 149 8.97 21.51 -11.83
N HIS A 150 9.02 20.74 -12.92
CA HIS A 150 9.82 19.51 -12.96
C HIS A 150 11.30 19.79 -12.67
N ARG A 151 11.90 20.80 -13.32
CA ARG A 151 13.30 21.19 -13.08
C ARG A 151 13.54 21.68 -11.66
N GLU A 152 12.62 22.46 -11.08
CA GLU A 152 12.74 22.89 -9.68
C GLU A 152 12.66 21.69 -8.71
N LEU A 153 11.78 20.70 -8.97
CA LEU A 153 11.74 19.47 -8.17
C LEU A 153 13.03 18.65 -8.28
N GLN A 154 13.57 18.47 -9.49
CA GLN A 154 14.86 17.81 -9.70
C GLN A 154 15.97 18.50 -8.90
N LYS A 155 15.99 19.84 -8.93
CA LYS A 155 16.95 20.63 -8.16
C LYS A 155 16.80 20.46 -6.65
N LEU A 156 15.57 20.44 -6.12
CA LEU A 156 15.34 20.18 -4.69
C LEU A 156 15.87 18.81 -4.26
N ILE A 157 15.79 17.80 -5.14
CA ILE A 157 16.32 16.46 -4.89
C ILE A 157 17.85 16.47 -4.99
N GLU A 158 18.41 17.19 -5.96
CA GLU A 158 19.86 17.37 -6.13
C GLU A 158 20.49 18.05 -4.92
N ASP A 159 19.88 19.13 -4.44
CA ASP A 159 20.33 19.91 -3.28
C ASP A 159 20.11 19.19 -1.94
N GLY A 160 19.49 18.00 -1.94
CA GLY A 160 19.23 17.20 -0.75
C GLY A 160 18.07 17.72 0.12
N ALA A 161 17.30 18.68 -0.36
CA ALA A 161 16.10 19.18 0.32
C ALA A 161 14.96 18.15 0.33
N TYR A 162 14.93 17.27 -0.68
CA TYR A 162 14.00 16.16 -0.82
C TYR A 162 14.74 14.87 -1.17
N VAL A 163 14.16 13.74 -0.76
CA VAL A 163 14.60 12.42 -1.22
C VAL A 163 13.49 11.79 -2.05
N ALA A 164 13.77 11.46 -3.32
CA ALA A 164 12.88 10.66 -4.17
C ALA A 164 13.07 9.18 -3.86
N VAL A 165 11.98 8.41 -3.84
CA VAL A 165 11.97 6.99 -3.48
C VAL A 165 11.13 6.22 -4.51
N GLU A 166 11.75 5.26 -5.18
CA GLU A 166 11.09 4.27 -6.04
C GLU A 166 10.30 3.26 -5.18
N CYS A 167 8.99 3.50 -5.02
CA CYS A 167 8.15 2.72 -4.12
C CYS A 167 7.88 1.29 -4.60
N THR A 168 8.11 0.96 -5.88
CA THR A 168 8.06 -0.45 -6.31
C THR A 168 9.25 -1.26 -5.80
N GLY A 169 10.26 -0.60 -5.20
CA GLY A 169 11.44 -1.25 -4.66
C GLY A 169 11.15 -2.16 -3.46
N PHE A 170 10.17 -1.81 -2.61
CA PHE A 170 9.80 -2.64 -1.45
C PHE A 170 8.82 -3.77 -1.79
N ALA A 171 8.34 -3.85 -3.05
CA ALA A 171 7.50 -4.93 -3.53
C ALA A 171 8.33 -5.98 -4.28
N HIS A 172 8.02 -7.25 -4.06
CA HIS A 172 8.64 -8.40 -4.71
C HIS A 172 8.15 -8.54 -6.15
N THR A 173 9.09 -8.62 -7.10
CA THR A 173 8.82 -9.01 -8.48
C THR A 173 10.08 -9.50 -9.19
N GLN A 174 9.93 -10.57 -9.97
CA GLN A 174 10.94 -11.03 -10.93
C GLN A 174 10.54 -10.69 -12.38
N SER A 175 9.37 -10.07 -12.56
CA SER A 175 8.83 -9.78 -13.90
C SER A 175 9.37 -8.48 -14.50
N PHE A 176 9.99 -7.63 -13.68
CA PHE A 176 10.66 -6.43 -14.18
C PHE A 176 11.92 -6.83 -14.93
N THR A 177 11.93 -6.49 -16.22
CA THR A 177 13.04 -6.74 -17.13
C THR A 177 13.40 -5.44 -17.83
N GLY A 178 14.64 -5.34 -18.32
CA GLY A 178 15.11 -4.17 -19.06
C GLY A 178 15.88 -3.14 -18.23
N SER A 179 15.99 -1.93 -18.76
CA SER A 179 16.84 -0.86 -18.26
C SER A 179 16.10 0.24 -17.51
N MET A 180 14.79 0.07 -17.26
CA MET A 180 14.02 1.05 -16.51
C MET A 180 14.52 1.13 -15.05
N PRO A 181 14.54 2.32 -14.42
CA PRO A 181 15.13 2.48 -13.09
C PRO A 181 14.58 1.52 -12.04
N GLU A 182 13.27 1.24 -12.08
CA GLU A 182 12.59 0.32 -11.17
C GLU A 182 13.00 -1.15 -11.34
N ALA A 183 13.59 -1.53 -12.48
CA ALA A 183 14.04 -2.90 -12.77
C ALA A 183 15.52 -3.12 -12.40
N VAL A 184 16.34 -2.06 -12.46
CA VAL A 184 17.79 -2.15 -12.29
C VAL A 184 18.18 -2.30 -10.82
N GLY A 185 19.06 -3.26 -10.52
CA GLY A 185 19.65 -3.44 -9.19
C GLY A 185 18.74 -4.15 -8.18
N ARG A 186 17.72 -4.89 -8.63
CA ARG A 186 16.93 -5.75 -7.75
C ARG A 186 17.74 -6.91 -7.19
N THR A 187 17.47 -7.23 -5.93
CA THR A 187 18.01 -8.40 -5.24
C THR A 187 17.47 -9.69 -5.84
N THR A 188 18.02 -10.84 -5.44
CA THR A 188 17.49 -12.16 -5.82
C THR A 188 16.03 -12.40 -5.42
N GLN A 189 15.54 -11.65 -4.43
CA GLN A 189 14.17 -11.67 -3.94
C GLN A 189 13.25 -10.74 -4.74
N GLY A 190 13.77 -10.00 -5.72
CA GLY A 190 13.00 -9.11 -6.56
C GLY A 190 12.66 -7.77 -5.93
N THR A 191 13.44 -7.29 -4.95
CA THR A 191 13.26 -5.99 -4.24
C THR A 191 14.49 -5.10 -4.45
N LEU A 192 14.39 -3.79 -4.16
CA LEU A 192 15.53 -2.86 -4.12
C LEU A 192 15.95 -2.60 -2.67
N THR A 193 17.25 -2.40 -2.42
CA THR A 193 17.69 -1.80 -1.15
C THR A 193 17.20 -0.34 -1.07
N PHE A 194 17.21 0.25 0.12
CA PHE A 194 16.76 1.63 0.28
C PHE A 194 17.61 2.62 -0.53
N GLU A 195 18.94 2.47 -0.51
CA GLU A 195 19.86 3.30 -1.27
C GLU A 195 19.60 3.20 -2.78
N ARG A 196 19.35 1.98 -3.26
CA ARG A 196 19.03 1.76 -4.67
C ARG A 196 17.66 2.32 -5.02
N ALA A 197 16.67 2.23 -4.15
CA ALA A 197 15.35 2.84 -4.36
C ALA A 197 15.40 4.37 -4.43
N ILE A 198 16.30 5.00 -3.68
CA ILE A 198 16.57 6.45 -3.80
C ILE A 198 17.20 6.77 -5.16
N ALA A 199 18.25 6.05 -5.53
CA ALA A 199 18.92 6.25 -6.82
C ALA A 199 17.93 6.06 -7.99
N ALA A 200 17.11 5.00 -7.95
CA ALA A 200 16.06 4.75 -8.92
C ALA A 200 15.03 5.88 -8.95
N GLY A 201 14.58 6.39 -7.80
CA GLY A 201 13.65 7.51 -7.73
C GLY A 201 14.17 8.77 -8.40
N ARG A 202 15.47 9.08 -8.26
CA ARG A 202 16.13 10.18 -8.98
C ARG A 202 16.18 9.90 -10.48
N GLU A 203 16.66 8.72 -10.87
CA GLU A 203 16.76 8.30 -12.28
C GLU A 203 15.41 8.37 -13.01
N GLN A 204 14.28 8.07 -12.33
CA GLN A 204 12.95 8.22 -12.93
C GLN A 204 12.66 9.64 -13.38
N LEU A 205 13.05 10.63 -12.60
CA LEU A 205 12.80 12.05 -12.91
C LEU A 205 13.77 12.57 -13.97
N GLU A 206 14.94 11.95 -14.10
CA GLU A 206 15.93 12.28 -15.14
C GLU A 206 15.64 11.54 -16.47
N ASN A 207 14.74 10.55 -16.45
CA ASN A 207 14.45 9.70 -17.60
C ASN A 207 13.60 10.41 -18.64
N SER A 208 14.24 10.89 -19.71
CA SER A 208 13.57 11.50 -20.87
C SER A 208 12.55 10.61 -21.59
N GLY A 209 12.53 9.30 -21.33
CA GLY A 209 11.55 8.36 -21.86
C GLY A 209 10.23 8.28 -21.07
N ARG A 210 10.08 9.04 -19.98
CA ARG A 210 8.83 9.17 -19.23
C ARG A 210 8.57 10.63 -18.91
N GLU A 211 7.50 11.19 -19.47
CA GLU A 211 7.14 12.58 -19.21
C GLU A 211 6.68 12.79 -17.76
N PHE A 212 7.14 13.87 -17.13
CA PHE A 212 6.63 14.31 -15.82
C PHE A 212 5.21 14.86 -15.98
N GLN A 213 4.23 14.22 -15.33
CA GLN A 213 2.83 14.62 -15.44
C GLN A 213 2.49 15.67 -14.37
N PHE A 214 2.68 15.32 -13.10
CA PHE A 214 2.47 16.22 -11.97
C PHE A 214 3.03 15.65 -10.66
N ALA A 215 3.13 16.52 -9.64
CA ALA A 215 3.30 16.15 -8.25
C ALA A 215 2.17 16.74 -7.39
N ILE A 216 1.86 16.06 -6.28
CA ILE A 216 0.90 16.49 -5.28
C ILE A 216 1.60 16.55 -3.93
N ASP A 217 1.68 17.76 -3.37
CA ASP A 217 2.03 17.92 -1.96
C ASP A 217 0.84 17.53 -1.09
N ILE A 218 1.00 16.45 -0.32
CA ILE A 218 -0.11 15.86 0.45
C ILE A 218 -0.62 16.83 1.52
N ALA A 219 0.28 17.56 2.18
CA ALA A 219 -0.11 18.51 3.21
C ALA A 219 -0.88 19.69 2.60
N VAL A 220 -0.43 20.22 1.46
CA VAL A 220 -1.16 21.27 0.74
C VAL A 220 -2.52 20.75 0.26
N ALA A 221 -2.59 19.53 -0.28
CA ALA A 221 -3.84 18.96 -0.75
C ALA A 221 -4.87 18.79 0.39
N HIS A 222 -4.46 18.25 1.54
CA HIS A 222 -5.37 18.08 2.68
C HIS A 222 -5.70 19.41 3.36
N TYR A 223 -4.71 20.26 3.60
CA TYR A 223 -4.89 21.44 4.44
C TYR A 223 -5.30 22.70 3.67
N ASN A 224 -4.77 22.92 2.48
CA ASN A 224 -5.10 24.08 1.65
C ASN A 224 -6.26 23.77 0.70
N TRP A 225 -6.18 22.68 -0.05
CA TRP A 225 -7.24 22.30 -1.00
C TRP A 225 -8.44 21.61 -0.35
N LYS A 226 -8.34 21.28 0.94
CA LYS A 226 -9.41 20.65 1.74
C LYS A 226 -9.89 19.31 1.17
N ILE A 227 -8.94 18.53 0.62
CA ILE A 227 -9.23 17.16 0.18
C ILE A 227 -9.18 16.25 1.40
N GLU A 228 -10.35 15.76 1.81
CA GLU A 228 -10.46 14.85 2.94
C GLU A 228 -9.95 13.44 2.57
N PRO A 229 -9.16 12.78 3.44
CA PRO A 229 -8.79 11.39 3.25
C PRO A 229 -10.02 10.48 3.22
N ALA A 230 -10.04 9.54 2.28
CA ALA A 230 -11.00 8.45 2.25
C ALA A 230 -10.84 7.59 3.52
N ALA A 231 -11.96 7.10 4.04
CA ALA A 231 -11.94 6.23 5.21
C ALA A 231 -11.13 4.96 4.93
N LEU A 232 -10.24 4.61 5.87
CA LEU A 232 -9.60 3.30 5.90
C LEU A 232 -10.69 2.27 6.19
N SER A 233 -11.07 1.43 5.23
CA SER A 233 -12.02 0.35 5.54
C SER A 233 -11.31 -0.67 6.43
N GLU A 234 -11.74 -0.77 7.68
CA GLU A 234 -11.11 -1.68 8.65
C GLU A 234 -11.41 -3.17 8.38
N GLN A 235 -12.33 -3.51 7.46
CA GLN A 235 -12.64 -4.90 7.14
C GLN A 235 -12.88 -5.14 5.64
N PRO A 236 -12.39 -6.26 5.08
CA PRO A 236 -12.96 -6.77 3.84
C PRO A 236 -14.43 -7.05 4.10
N GLU A 237 -15.33 -6.53 3.26
CA GLU A 237 -16.73 -6.93 3.26
C GLU A 237 -16.79 -8.45 3.28
N GLN A 238 -17.24 -9.04 4.40
CA GLN A 238 -17.62 -10.45 4.38
C GLN A 238 -18.70 -10.57 3.31
N PRO A 239 -18.57 -11.50 2.34
CA PRO A 239 -19.67 -11.75 1.41
C PRO A 239 -20.90 -12.05 2.25
N SER A 240 -21.94 -11.22 2.07
CA SER A 240 -23.22 -11.36 2.75
C SER A 240 -23.63 -12.83 2.69
N GLN A 241 -23.73 -13.48 3.86
CA GLN A 241 -24.23 -14.85 3.92
C GLN A 241 -25.56 -14.90 3.17
N PRO A 242 -25.78 -15.87 2.25
CA PRO A 242 -27.09 -16.05 1.65
C PRO A 242 -28.09 -16.21 2.79
N ALA A 243 -29.21 -15.49 2.71
CA ALA A 243 -30.26 -15.52 3.71
C ALA A 243 -30.56 -16.96 4.11
N ASN A 244 -30.54 -17.25 5.42
CA ASN A 244 -30.89 -18.56 5.93
C ASN A 244 -32.26 -18.96 5.34
N PRO A 245 -32.40 -20.16 4.76
CA PRO A 245 -33.71 -20.63 4.34
C PRO A 245 -34.63 -20.68 5.57
N PRO A 246 -35.94 -20.40 5.40
CA PRO A 246 -36.88 -20.37 6.51
C PRO A 246 -36.84 -21.68 7.29
N SER A 247 -36.67 -21.56 8.60
CA SER A 247 -36.61 -22.67 9.55
C SER A 247 -37.86 -23.55 9.41
N ALA A 248 -37.64 -24.86 9.25
CA ALA A 248 -38.72 -25.84 9.26
C ALA A 248 -39.50 -25.78 10.60
N PRO A 249 -40.82 -26.01 10.59
CA PRO A 249 -41.64 -25.97 11.80
C PRO A 249 -41.17 -27.02 12.81
N SER A 250 -41.05 -26.59 14.08
CA SER A 250 -40.62 -27.44 15.18
C SER A 250 -41.60 -28.61 15.41
N PRO A 251 -41.10 -29.81 15.71
CA PRO A 251 -41.97 -30.94 16.08
C PRO A 251 -42.63 -30.71 17.45
N PRO A 252 -43.80 -31.32 17.69
CA PRO A 252 -44.55 -31.13 18.93
C PRO A 252 -43.81 -31.73 20.14
N VAL A 253 -43.79 -30.95 21.21
CA VAL A 253 -43.21 -31.31 22.52
C VAL A 253 -43.99 -32.47 23.13
N THR A 254 -43.32 -33.60 23.34
CA THR A 254 -43.85 -34.72 24.12
C THR A 254 -43.40 -34.59 25.57
N PHE A 255 -44.35 -34.41 26.49
CA PHE A 255 -44.14 -34.52 27.93
C PHE A 255 -44.03 -36.00 28.31
N ASN A 256 -42.98 -36.39 29.04
CA ASN A 256 -42.94 -37.69 29.70
C ASN A 256 -42.53 -37.53 31.16
N ILE A 257 -43.35 -38.12 32.04
CA ILE A 257 -43.29 -38.07 33.50
C ILE A 257 -42.64 -39.37 34.01
N SER A 258 -41.71 -39.21 34.95
CA SER A 258 -41.27 -40.13 36.02
C SER A 258 -40.75 -41.54 35.70
N GLY A 259 -39.57 -41.83 36.27
CA GLY A 259 -39.43 -42.90 37.26
C GLY A 259 -38.64 -44.15 36.86
N GLY A 260 -37.69 -44.53 37.73
CA GLY A 260 -37.36 -45.93 37.99
C GLY A 260 -36.02 -46.46 37.44
N ASN A 261 -35.11 -46.77 38.37
CA ASN A 261 -33.92 -47.63 38.19
C ASN A 261 -34.27 -49.01 37.61
N ILE A 262 -33.26 -49.69 37.03
CA ILE A 262 -32.75 -51.06 37.37
C ILE A 262 -31.97 -51.70 36.18
N THR A 263 -30.67 -51.96 36.43
CA THR A 263 -29.73 -53.03 35.99
C THR A 263 -29.49 -53.47 34.51
N ASN A 264 -28.18 -53.56 34.20
CA ASN A 264 -27.39 -54.59 33.48
C ASN A 264 -28.03 -55.46 32.38
N LEU A 265 -27.33 -55.57 31.22
CA LEU A 265 -26.71 -56.82 30.74
C LEU A 265 -25.87 -56.62 29.46
N ALA A 266 -24.91 -57.54 29.31
CA ALA A 266 -23.82 -57.63 28.34
C ALA A 266 -24.25 -57.83 26.87
N GLY A 267 -23.31 -57.65 25.93
CA GLY A 267 -23.52 -58.04 24.54
C GLY A 267 -22.41 -57.65 23.56
N SER A 268 -21.43 -58.53 23.44
CA SER A 268 -20.38 -58.68 22.43
C SER A 268 -20.77 -58.49 20.95
N GLY A 269 -19.81 -58.03 20.15
CA GLY A 269 -19.74 -58.30 18.70
C GLY A 269 -18.85 -57.30 17.97
N GLY A 270 -17.62 -57.69 17.62
CA GLY A 270 -16.75 -56.92 16.73
C GLY A 270 -16.86 -57.42 15.29
N ILE A 271 -16.42 -56.62 14.32
CA ILE A 271 -15.97 -57.10 13.01
C ILE A 271 -14.86 -56.17 12.48
N HIS A 272 -13.72 -56.80 12.16
CA HIS A 272 -12.62 -56.32 11.33
C HIS A 272 -13.08 -55.86 9.93
N TYR A 273 -12.42 -54.86 9.32
CA TYR A 273 -12.05 -54.93 7.90
C TYR A 273 -10.77 -54.14 7.59
N GLN A 274 -10.09 -54.61 6.56
CA GLN A 274 -8.66 -54.56 6.26
C GLN A 274 -8.18 -53.27 5.54
N GLU A 275 -6.87 -53.03 5.68
CA GLU A 275 -6.04 -52.26 4.74
C GLU A 275 -5.94 -52.94 3.37
N ALA A 276 -5.76 -52.14 2.30
CA ALA A 276 -4.96 -52.49 1.13
C ALA A 276 -4.74 -51.25 0.21
N PRO A 277 -3.68 -51.23 -0.63
CA PRO A 277 -2.93 -50.03 -0.94
C PRO A 277 -2.92 -49.63 -2.44
N ASN A 278 -2.15 -48.58 -2.75
CA ASN A 278 -1.05 -48.59 -3.74
C ASN A 278 -1.17 -47.67 -5.00
N GLN A 279 0.02 -47.14 -5.35
CA GLN A 279 0.55 -46.72 -6.67
C GLN A 279 0.34 -45.30 -7.23
N ILE A 280 1.38 -44.47 -7.03
CA ILE A 280 2.40 -44.02 -8.02
C ILE A 280 1.95 -43.91 -9.50
N ARG A 281 2.08 -42.70 -10.08
CA ARG A 281 2.78 -42.48 -11.38
C ARG A 281 3.23 -41.02 -11.57
N LYS A 282 4.54 -40.85 -11.70
CA LYS A 282 5.23 -39.72 -12.35
C LYS A 282 4.97 -39.77 -13.85
N ILE A 283 4.77 -38.62 -14.50
CA ILE A 283 5.19 -38.42 -15.90
C ILE A 283 5.71 -36.97 -16.01
N GLN A 284 7.00 -36.86 -16.33
CA GLN A 284 7.64 -35.67 -16.92
C GLN A 284 7.40 -35.71 -18.43
N GLY A 285 7.19 -34.54 -19.00
CA GLY A 285 7.36 -34.19 -20.41
C GLY A 285 7.79 -32.74 -20.47
#